data_AF-A0A925X4X7-F1
#
_entry.id   AF-A0A925X4X7-F1
#
_cell.length_a   1.000
_cell.length_b   1.000
_cell.length_c   1.000
_cell.angle_alpha   90.00
_cell.angle_beta   90.00
_cell.angle_gamma   90.00
#
_symmetry.space_group_name_H-M   'P 1'
#
loop_
_entity.id
_entity.type
_entity.pdbx_description
1 polymer ?
#
loop_
_entity_poly.entity_id
_entity_poly.type
_entity_poly.pdbx_seq_one_letter_code
_entity_poly.pdbx_strand_id
1 'polypeptide(L)'
;VFDVVVGINLLREGLDLPEVSLVAILDADKEGFLRSERSLIQTIGRAARHLSGMAIMYADKVTDSMQRAIDETDRRREKQALFNAANNITPRSIVKDVREMIDGVYDATASRQDLKAASAAAEYEVMSEKQVSKEIKRLEKQMFEHAKNLEFEKAARVRDQLALLKEQVFGSGGSTNVVALVPGEKAA
;
A
#
# COMPACT_ATOMS: atom_id res chain seq x y z
N VAL A 1 7.35 4.24 -2.06
CA VAL A 1 6.88 4.69 -0.72
C VAL A 1 5.51 5.32 -0.92
N PHE A 2 4.51 4.97 -0.11
CA PHE A 2 3.16 5.54 -0.19
C PHE A 2 2.91 6.35 1.08
N ASP A 3 2.59 7.64 0.94
CA ASP A 3 2.38 8.54 2.08
C ASP A 3 0.92 8.57 2.56
N VAL A 4 -0.02 8.20 1.68
CA VAL A 4 -1.46 8.25 1.96
C VAL A 4 -2.15 7.03 1.38
N VAL A 5 -3.07 6.45 2.15
CA VAL A 5 -3.97 5.38 1.70
C VAL A 5 -5.42 5.83 1.94
N VAL A 6 -6.22 5.81 0.87
CA VAL A 6 -7.65 6.16 0.91
C VAL A 6 -8.47 4.89 0.73
N GLY A 7 -9.48 4.68 1.57
CA GLY A 7 -10.34 3.52 1.48
C GLY A 7 -11.68 3.71 2.20
N ILE A 8 -12.70 2.99 1.73
CA ILE A 8 -14.06 3.04 2.28
C ILE A 8 -14.14 2.24 3.60
N ASN A 9 -13.40 1.12 3.66
CA ASN A 9 -13.35 0.27 4.82
C ASN A 9 -11.90 -0.15 5.11
N LEU A 10 -11.22 0.62 5.97
CA LEU A 10 -9.88 0.29 6.46
C LEU A 10 -9.93 -0.75 7.60
N LEU A 11 -11.11 -1.35 7.86
CA LEU A 11 -11.35 -2.31 8.95
C LEU A 11 -10.92 -3.74 8.61
N ARG A 12 -9.94 -3.96 7.72
CA ARG A 12 -9.40 -5.31 7.58
C ARG A 12 -8.66 -5.71 8.86
N GLU A 13 -8.93 -6.91 9.33
CA GLU A 13 -8.07 -7.58 10.31
C GLU A 13 -6.65 -7.60 9.75
N GLY A 14 -5.67 -7.18 10.56
CA GLY A 14 -4.26 -7.22 10.17
C GLY A 14 -3.67 -5.93 9.57
N LEU A 15 -4.42 -4.84 9.42
CA LEU A 15 -3.81 -3.53 9.09
C LEU A 15 -3.16 -2.92 10.35
N ASP A 16 -1.94 -3.38 10.64
CA ASP A 16 -1.05 -2.89 11.70
C ASP A 16 0.05 -2.05 11.07
N LEU A 17 -0.14 -0.73 11.04
CA LEU A 17 0.78 0.25 10.44
C LEU A 17 1.29 1.20 11.53
N PRO A 18 2.41 0.88 12.22
CA PRO A 18 2.97 1.75 13.25
C PRO A 18 3.44 3.11 12.72
N GLU A 19 3.62 3.24 11.41
CA GLU A 19 4.02 4.48 10.72
C GLU A 19 2.85 5.46 10.53
N VAL A 20 1.59 5.01 10.69
CA VAL A 20 0.41 5.86 10.50
C VAL A 20 0.19 6.75 11.72
N SER A 21 0.51 8.03 11.56
CA SER A 21 0.30 9.05 12.58
C SER A 21 -1.07 9.73 12.53
N LEU A 22 -1.76 9.68 11.38
CA LEU A 22 -3.02 10.38 11.17
C LEU A 22 -4.06 9.48 10.50
N VAL A 23 -5.28 9.50 11.03
CA VAL A 23 -6.48 8.92 10.41
C VAL A 23 -7.50 10.02 10.18
N ALA A 24 -7.91 10.22 8.92
CA ALA A 24 -8.97 11.16 8.57
C ALA A 24 -10.25 10.39 8.20
N ILE A 25 -11.35 10.69 8.89
CA ILE A 25 -12.67 10.11 8.64
C ILE A 25 -13.54 11.20 8.01
N LEU A 26 -13.74 11.12 6.70
CA LEU A 26 -14.67 11.98 5.97
C LEU A 26 -16.12 11.54 6.25
N ASP A 27 -17.05 12.50 6.23
CA ASP A 27 -18.48 12.22 6.41
C ASP A 27 -18.75 11.39 7.68
N ALA A 28 -18.14 11.79 8.80
CA ALA A 28 -18.21 11.06 10.05
C ALA A 28 -19.63 11.03 10.66
N ASP A 29 -20.47 12.01 10.31
CA ASP A 29 -21.85 12.14 10.76
C ASP A 29 -22.89 11.39 9.92
N LYS A 30 -22.47 10.76 8.82
CA LYS A 30 -23.35 9.96 7.97
C LYS A 30 -23.53 8.57 8.56
N GLU A 31 -24.50 8.46 9.46
CA GLU A 31 -24.78 7.21 10.17
C GLU A 31 -25.08 6.05 9.22
N GLY A 32 -24.72 4.84 9.67
CA GLY A 32 -24.75 3.62 8.88
C GLY A 32 -23.67 2.66 9.36
N PHE A 33 -23.49 1.55 8.66
CA PHE A 33 -22.54 0.51 9.06
C PHE A 33 -21.13 1.06 9.30
N LEU A 34 -20.59 1.83 8.36
CA LEU A 34 -19.22 2.37 8.39
C LEU A 34 -19.00 3.50 9.41
N ARG A 35 -20.08 4.06 9.98
CA ARG A 35 -20.04 5.14 10.98
C ARG A 35 -20.73 4.76 12.28
N SER A 36 -20.97 3.45 12.46
CA SER A 36 -21.37 2.93 13.75
C SER A 36 -20.27 3.17 14.79
N GLU A 37 -20.65 3.26 16.07
CA GLU A 37 -19.72 3.37 17.20
C GLU A 37 -18.54 2.39 17.09
N ARG A 38 -18.81 1.12 16.82
CA ARG A 38 -17.77 0.07 16.67
C ARG A 38 -16.83 0.38 15.51
N SER A 39 -17.36 0.78 14.36
CA SER A 39 -16.55 1.11 13.18
C SER A 39 -15.69 2.36 13.40
N LEU A 40 -16.22 3.39 14.07
CA LEU A 40 -15.46 4.59 14.42
C LEU A 40 -14.32 4.25 15.39
N ILE A 41 -14.59 3.52 16.47
CA ILE A 41 -13.57 3.08 17.43
C ILE A 41 -12.45 2.29 16.73
N GLN A 42 -12.80 1.34 15.86
CA GLN A 42 -11.81 0.55 15.13
C GLN A 42 -11.00 1.38 14.14
N THR A 43 -11.61 2.39 13.52
CA THR A 43 -10.94 3.30 12.58
C THR A 43 -9.97 4.22 13.33
N ILE A 44 -10.39 4.82 14.44
CA ILE A 44 -9.54 5.61 15.35
C ILE A 44 -8.36 4.78 15.84
N GLY A 45 -8.60 3.51 16.18
CA GLY A 45 -7.59 2.56 16.66
C GLY A 45 -6.42 2.32 15.70
N ARG A 46 -6.54 2.70 14.41
CA ARG A 46 -5.43 2.61 13.45
C ARG A 46 -4.31 3.60 13.77
N ALA A 47 -4.63 4.77 14.32
CA ALA A 47 -3.64 5.76 14.74
C ALA A 47 -2.99 5.42 16.11
N ALA A 48 -3.59 4.52 16.89
CA ALA A 48 -3.19 4.26 18.29
C ALA A 48 -1.80 3.59 18.42
N ARG A 49 -1.19 3.17 17.31
CA ARG A 49 0.14 2.54 17.30
C ARG A 49 1.29 3.54 17.13
N HIS A 50 0.98 4.80 16.84
CA HIS A 50 1.95 5.86 16.66
C HIS A 50 1.95 6.80 17.89
N LEU A 51 3.13 7.27 18.31
CA LEU A 51 3.29 8.14 19.49
C LEU A 51 2.47 9.43 19.38
N SER A 52 2.47 10.03 18.18
CA SER A 52 1.69 11.21 17.82
C SER A 52 0.39 10.86 17.09
N GLY A 53 -0.14 9.66 17.32
CA GLY A 53 -1.36 9.18 16.68
C GLY A 53 -2.54 10.12 16.90
N MET A 54 -3.17 10.55 15.80
CA MET A 54 -4.32 11.44 15.79
C MET A 54 -5.41 10.91 14.85
N ALA A 55 -6.68 11.11 15.24
CA ALA A 55 -7.82 10.89 14.37
C ALA A 55 -8.60 12.21 14.20
N ILE A 56 -8.91 12.57 12.96
CA ILE A 56 -9.73 13.74 12.60
C ILE A 56 -11.04 13.23 12.00
N MET A 57 -12.16 13.66 12.56
CA MET A 57 -13.50 13.36 12.06
C MET A 57 -14.10 14.60 11.43
N TYR A 58 -14.32 14.59 10.13
CA TYR A 58 -15.00 15.67 9.42
C TYR A 58 -16.50 15.40 9.42
N ALA A 59 -17.26 16.32 10.00
CA ALA A 59 -18.70 16.19 10.21
C ALA A 59 -19.34 17.57 10.39
N ASP A 60 -20.62 17.69 10.02
CA ASP A 60 -21.40 18.91 10.29
C ASP A 60 -21.96 18.92 11.72
N LYS A 61 -22.21 17.72 12.28
CA LYS A 61 -22.72 17.53 13.64
C LYS A 61 -22.07 16.34 14.34
N VAL A 62 -22.05 16.34 15.66
CA VAL A 62 -21.68 15.17 16.45
C VAL A 62 -22.90 14.26 16.58
N THR A 63 -22.80 13.03 16.06
CA THR A 63 -23.85 12.00 16.23
C THR A 63 -23.65 11.22 17.53
N ASP A 64 -24.65 10.48 17.98
CA ASP A 64 -24.53 9.65 19.17
C ASP A 64 -23.45 8.57 19.01
N SER A 65 -23.31 8.03 17.80
CA SER A 65 -22.25 7.07 17.44
C SER A 65 -20.85 7.69 17.55
N MET A 66 -20.69 8.94 17.13
CA MET A 66 -19.44 9.70 17.29
C MET A 66 -19.17 9.99 18.76
N GLN A 67 -20.16 10.48 19.51
CA GLN A 67 -20.00 10.82 20.92
C GLN A 67 -19.54 9.60 21.72
N ARG A 68 -20.21 8.45 21.58
CA ARG A 68 -19.81 7.21 22.26
C ARG A 68 -18.41 6.75 21.87
N ALA A 69 -18.03 6.90 20.61
CA ALA A 69 -16.69 6.54 20.14
C ALA A 69 -15.59 7.47 20.71
N ILE A 70 -15.86 8.78 20.79
CA ILE A 70 -14.97 9.78 21.41
C ILE A 70 -14.82 9.47 22.90
N ASP A 71 -15.94 9.33 23.61
CA ASP A 71 -15.96 9.08 25.06
C ASP A 71 -15.18 7.80 25.42
N GLU A 72 -15.38 6.72 24.66
CA GLU A 72 -14.66 5.47 24.89
C GLU A 72 -13.15 5.60 24.57
N THR A 73 -12.80 6.41 23.57
CA THR A 73 -11.40 6.69 23.23
C THR A 73 -10.71 7.47 24.35
N ASP A 74 -11.36 8.53 24.86
CA ASP A 74 -10.84 9.37 25.92
C ASP A 74 -10.75 8.60 27.24
N ARG A 75 -11.79 7.83 27.59
CA ARG A 75 -11.79 6.96 28.77
C ARG A 75 -10.64 5.94 28.74
N ARG A 76 -10.30 5.40 27.57
CA ARG A 76 -9.15 4.49 27.43
C ARG A 76 -7.84 5.23 27.56
N ARG A 77 -7.70 6.39 26.92
CA ARG A 77 -6.49 7.22 26.94
C ARG A 77 -6.18 7.70 28.36
N GLU A 78 -7.17 8.13 29.11
CA GLU A 78 -7.03 8.54 30.51
C GLU A 78 -6.52 7.40 31.38
N LYS A 79 -7.15 6.22 31.28
CA LYS A 79 -6.69 5.02 32.01
C LYS A 79 -5.25 4.65 31.66
N GLN A 80 -4.87 4.73 30.38
CA GLN A 80 -3.50 4.47 29.94
C GLN A 80 -2.52 5.51 30.50
N ALA A 81 -2.88 6.79 30.49
CA ALA A 81 -2.04 7.86 31.03
C ALA A 81 -1.81 7.70 32.54
N LEU A 82 -2.87 7.40 33.30
CA LEU A 82 -2.80 7.13 34.73
C LEU A 82 -1.94 5.90 35.04
N PHE A 83 -2.13 4.82 34.29
CA PHE A 83 -1.31 3.61 34.42
C PHE A 83 0.16 3.91 34.13
N ASN A 84 0.45 4.65 33.06
CA ASN A 84 1.80 5.01 32.68
C ASN A 84 2.49 5.86 33.75
N ALA A 85 1.78 6.86 34.30
CA ALA A 85 2.29 7.71 35.37
C ALA A 85 2.57 6.89 36.65
N ALA A 86 1.65 6.02 37.05
CA ALA A 86 1.80 5.18 38.24
C ALA A 86 2.97 4.18 38.12
N ASN A 87 3.34 3.76 36.90
CA ASN A 87 4.37 2.76 36.64
C ASN A 87 5.65 3.34 36.04
N ASN A 88 5.79 4.67 35.95
CA ASN A 88 6.92 5.35 35.30
C ASN A 88 7.18 4.89 33.86
N ILE A 89 6.12 4.60 33.10
CA ILE A 89 6.20 4.19 31.70
C ILE A 89 6.15 5.42 30.81
N THR A 90 7.19 5.63 29.99
CA THR A 90 7.16 6.61 28.90
C THR A 90 6.70 5.92 27.62
N PRO A 91 5.63 6.38 26.95
CA PRO A 91 5.20 5.82 25.67
C PRO A 91 6.33 5.85 24.64
N ARG A 92 6.50 4.78 23.87
CA ARG A 92 7.49 4.66 22.80
C ARG A 92 6.84 4.04 21.58
N SER A 93 7.22 4.50 20.39
CA SER A 93 6.81 3.85 19.15
C SER A 93 7.44 2.47 19.04
N ILE A 94 6.70 1.52 18.46
CA ILE A 94 7.23 0.22 18.10
C ILE A 94 8.10 0.42 16.86
N VAL A 95 9.41 0.23 16.99
CA VAL A 95 10.31 0.13 15.85
C VAL A 95 10.19 -1.29 15.32
N LYS A 96 9.43 -1.48 14.23
CA LYS A 96 9.55 -2.68 13.42
C LYS A 96 10.58 -2.39 12.34
N ASP A 97 11.53 -3.29 12.16
CA ASP A 97 12.36 -3.26 10.97
C ASP A 97 11.42 -3.37 9.78
N VAL A 98 11.37 -2.31 8.98
CA VAL A 98 10.89 -2.43 7.61
C VAL A 98 11.84 -3.45 7.00
N ARG A 99 11.37 -4.68 6.79
CA ARG A 99 12.12 -5.61 5.96
C ARG A 99 12.21 -4.92 4.61
N GLU A 100 13.37 -4.30 4.36
CA GLU A 100 13.75 -3.88 3.04
C GLU A 100 13.51 -5.09 2.16
N MET A 101 12.63 -4.96 1.17
CA MET A 101 12.70 -5.81 0.01
C MET A 101 14.09 -5.52 -0.56
N ILE A 102 15.09 -6.31 -0.16
CA ILE A 102 16.46 -6.10 -0.58
C ILE A 102 16.48 -6.25 -2.08
N ASP A 103 16.65 -5.08 -2.69
CA ASP A 103 17.13 -4.81 -4.01
C ASP A 103 18.16 -5.86 -4.39
N GLY A 104 17.83 -6.66 -5.40
CA GLY A 104 18.70 -7.68 -5.92
C GLY A 104 19.97 -7.02 -6.42
N VAL A 105 21.08 -7.35 -5.76
CA VAL A 105 22.46 -7.08 -6.13
C VAL A 105 22.58 -6.74 -7.62
N TYR A 106 22.84 -5.47 -7.90
CA TYR A 106 23.49 -5.03 -9.12
C TYR A 106 24.78 -5.84 -9.28
N ASP A 107 24.73 -6.93 -10.04
CA ASP A 107 25.94 -7.67 -10.44
C ASP A 107 25.95 -7.92 -11.95
N ALA A 108 26.72 -7.07 -12.64
CA ALA A 108 27.62 -7.32 -13.76
C ALA A 108 27.17 -8.21 -14.96
N THR A 109 25.87 -8.43 -15.17
CA THR A 109 25.36 -9.15 -16.36
C THR A 109 24.57 -8.28 -17.33
N ALA A 110 24.32 -7.01 -16.97
CA ALA A 110 23.61 -6.03 -17.80
C ALA A 110 24.26 -5.86 -19.20
N SER A 111 25.58 -6.00 -19.33
CA SER A 111 26.27 -5.88 -20.62
C SER A 111 26.08 -7.06 -21.59
N ARG A 112 25.46 -8.18 -21.14
CA ARG A 112 25.18 -9.36 -21.98
C ARG A 112 23.71 -9.49 -22.40
N GLN A 113 22.81 -8.70 -21.84
CA GLN A 113 21.38 -8.76 -22.18
C GLN A 113 21.02 -7.90 -23.40
N ASP A 114 21.76 -6.83 -23.67
CA ASP A 114 21.53 -5.98 -24.84
C ASP A 114 21.74 -6.70 -26.19
N LEU A 115 22.60 -7.73 -26.21
CA LEU A 115 22.83 -8.55 -27.42
C LEU A 115 21.75 -9.62 -27.65
N LYS A 116 20.97 -10.00 -26.62
CA LYS A 116 19.85 -10.96 -26.76
C LYS A 116 18.51 -10.27 -26.99
N ALA A 117 18.37 -9.01 -26.56
CA ALA A 117 17.17 -8.21 -26.81
C ALA A 117 16.96 -7.94 -28.32
N ALA A 118 18.05 -7.82 -29.08
CA ALA A 118 17.99 -7.61 -30.54
C ALA A 118 17.50 -8.85 -31.32
N SER A 119 17.68 -10.07 -30.82
CA SER A 119 17.19 -11.29 -31.49
C SER A 119 15.73 -11.62 -31.15
N ALA A 120 15.23 -11.18 -29.99
CA ALA A 120 13.85 -11.43 -29.56
C ALA A 120 12.85 -10.44 -30.19
N ALA A 121 13.27 -9.23 -30.52
CA ALA A 121 12.42 -8.24 -31.19
C ALA A 121 11.95 -8.69 -32.59
N ALA A 122 12.67 -9.61 -33.24
CA ALA A 122 12.33 -10.10 -34.58
C ALA A 122 11.28 -11.24 -34.58
N GLU A 123 11.04 -11.93 -33.46
CA GLU A 123 10.05 -13.03 -33.39
C GLU A 123 8.65 -12.55 -32.98
N TYR A 124 8.53 -11.38 -32.34
CA TYR A 124 7.25 -10.90 -31.80
C TYR A 124 6.40 -10.06 -32.78
N GLU A 125 6.97 -9.56 -33.89
CA GLU A 125 6.19 -8.88 -34.95
C GLU A 125 5.27 -9.82 -35.74
N VAL A 126 5.36 -11.15 -35.55
CA VAL A 126 4.63 -12.15 -36.36
C VAL A 126 3.48 -12.83 -35.59
N MET A 127 3.23 -12.45 -34.33
CA MET A 127 2.15 -13.07 -33.55
C MET A 127 0.79 -12.42 -33.85
N SER A 128 -0.16 -13.22 -34.34
CA SER A 128 -1.55 -12.78 -34.48
C SER A 128 -2.18 -12.49 -33.10
N GLU A 129 -3.17 -11.59 -33.04
CA GLU A 129 -3.90 -11.23 -31.81
C GLU A 129 -4.42 -12.45 -31.01
N LYS A 130 -4.76 -13.54 -31.73
CA LYS A 130 -5.19 -14.82 -31.14
C LYS A 130 -4.07 -15.54 -30.41
N GLN A 131 -2.85 -15.53 -30.95
CA GLN A 131 -1.68 -16.17 -30.33
C GLN A 131 -1.22 -15.41 -29.10
N VAL A 132 -1.26 -14.08 -29.16
CA VAL A 132 -0.98 -13.20 -28.02
C VAL A 132 -1.96 -13.44 -26.88
N SER A 133 -3.27 -13.47 -27.17
CA SER A 133 -4.31 -13.71 -26.16
C SER A 133 -4.15 -15.08 -25.49
N LYS A 134 -3.70 -16.09 -26.25
CA LYS A 134 -3.42 -17.44 -25.72
C LYS A 134 -2.20 -17.43 -24.80
N GLU A 135 -1.16 -16.69 -25.17
CA GLU A 135 0.07 -16.59 -24.40
C GLU A 135 -0.13 -15.82 -23.09
N ILE A 136 -0.91 -14.74 -23.10
CA ILE A 136 -1.32 -14.03 -21.88
C ILE A 136 -2.02 -14.99 -20.92
N LYS A 137 -3.02 -15.75 -21.39
CA LYS A 137 -3.73 -16.73 -20.54
C LYS A 137 -2.80 -17.82 -19.98
N ARG A 138 -1.81 -18.25 -20.77
CA ARG A 138 -0.81 -19.24 -20.34
C ARG A 138 0.04 -18.69 -19.20
N LEU A 139 0.54 -17.46 -19.35
CA LEU A 139 1.36 -16.77 -18.34
C LEU A 139 0.54 -16.46 -17.07
N GLU A 140 -0.72 -16.02 -17.19
CA GLU A 140 -1.60 -15.79 -16.02
C GLU A 140 -1.77 -17.09 -15.21
N LYS A 141 -2.09 -18.20 -15.88
CA LYS A 141 -2.25 -19.50 -15.22
C LYS A 141 -0.95 -19.93 -14.51
N GLN A 142 0.18 -19.77 -15.17
CA GLN A 142 1.49 -20.13 -14.63
C GLN A 142 1.86 -19.26 -13.41
N MET A 143 1.57 -17.95 -13.45
CA MET A 143 1.75 -17.05 -12.31
C MET A 143 0.91 -17.48 -11.10
N PHE A 144 -0.37 -17.80 -11.31
CA PHE A 144 -1.27 -18.27 -10.25
C PHE A 144 -0.82 -19.61 -9.67
N GLU A 145 -0.30 -20.51 -10.49
CA GLU A 145 0.23 -21.80 -10.05
C GLU A 145 1.47 -21.62 -9.15
N HIS A 146 2.43 -20.78 -9.56
CA HIS A 146 3.58 -20.44 -8.73
C HIS A 146 3.18 -19.75 -7.43
N ALA A 147 2.19 -18.84 -7.45
CA ALA A 147 1.67 -18.20 -6.25
C ALA A 147 1.01 -19.20 -5.29
N LYS A 148 0.22 -20.17 -5.82
CA LYS A 148 -0.40 -21.23 -5.02
C LYS A 148 0.63 -22.15 -4.37
N ASN A 149 1.75 -22.39 -5.05
CA ASN A 149 2.87 -23.21 -4.56
C ASN A 149 3.86 -22.43 -3.69
N LEU A 150 3.56 -21.17 -3.31
CA LEU A 150 4.42 -20.29 -2.52
C LEU A 150 5.78 -19.96 -3.19
N GLU A 151 5.88 -20.13 -4.50
CA GLU A 151 7.07 -19.85 -5.30
C GLU A 151 7.06 -18.39 -5.79
N PHE A 152 7.07 -17.44 -4.85
CA PHE A 152 6.81 -16.02 -5.15
C PHE A 152 7.79 -15.38 -6.13
N GLU A 153 9.06 -15.79 -6.11
CA GLU A 153 10.05 -15.31 -7.09
C GLU A 153 9.70 -15.72 -8.52
N LYS A 154 9.23 -16.95 -8.71
CA LYS A 154 8.82 -17.45 -10.04
C LYS A 154 7.54 -16.75 -10.48
N ALA A 155 6.59 -16.54 -9.58
CA ALA A 155 5.38 -15.78 -9.86
C ALA A 155 5.69 -14.32 -10.27
N ALA A 156 6.63 -13.67 -9.59
CA ALA A 156 7.07 -12.30 -9.91
C ALA A 156 7.70 -12.22 -11.31
N ARG A 157 8.57 -13.17 -11.67
CA ARG A 157 9.16 -13.22 -13.04
C ARG A 157 8.09 -13.38 -14.12
N VAL A 158 7.09 -14.23 -13.90
CA VAL A 158 6.00 -14.45 -14.86
C VAL A 158 5.09 -13.21 -14.95
N ARG A 159 4.86 -12.49 -13.84
CA ARG A 159 4.13 -11.21 -13.83
C ARG A 159 4.83 -10.16 -14.68
N ASP A 160 6.15 -10.03 -14.55
CA ASP A 160 6.92 -9.02 -15.27
C ASP A 160 6.98 -9.32 -16.78
N GLN A 161 7.09 -10.61 -17.15
CA GLN A 161 6.96 -11.05 -18.55
C GLN A 161 5.57 -10.75 -19.13
N LEU A 162 4.52 -10.94 -18.33
CA LEU A 162 3.15 -10.63 -18.74
C LEU A 162 2.92 -9.12 -18.89
N ALA A 163 3.54 -8.29 -18.05
CA ALA A 163 3.49 -6.84 -18.18
C ALA A 163 4.14 -6.37 -19.49
N LEU A 164 5.33 -6.87 -19.80
CA LEU A 164 6.03 -6.58 -21.07
C LEU A 164 5.22 -7.00 -22.29
N LEU A 165 4.63 -8.19 -22.27
CA LEU A 165 3.79 -8.67 -23.37
C LEU A 165 2.53 -7.82 -23.54
N LYS A 166 1.89 -7.38 -22.45
CA LYS A 166 0.72 -6.48 -22.52
C LYS A 166 1.12 -5.10 -23.04
N GLU A 167 2.26 -4.57 -22.65
CA GLU A 167 2.77 -3.29 -23.11
C GLU A 167 3.08 -3.30 -24.62
N GLN A 168 3.72 -4.36 -25.11
CA GLN A 168 4.04 -4.54 -26.54
C GLN A 168 2.80 -4.69 -27.43
N VAL A 169 1.73 -5.32 -26.90
CA VAL A 169 0.53 -5.64 -27.67
C VAL A 169 -0.50 -4.52 -27.66
N PHE A 170 -0.63 -3.81 -26.53
CA PHE A 170 -1.68 -2.81 -26.31
C PHE A 170 -1.15 -1.37 -26.30
N GLY A 171 0.04 -1.14 -26.87
CA GLY A 171 0.79 0.14 -26.85
C GLY A 171 -0.05 1.42 -26.73
N SER A 172 0.03 2.04 -25.55
CA SER A 172 -0.46 3.38 -25.16
C SER A 172 -1.98 3.59 -24.94
N GLY A 173 -2.32 3.75 -23.66
CA GLY A 173 -3.59 4.28 -23.18
C GLY A 173 -3.46 4.85 -21.77
N GLY A 174 -2.64 5.89 -21.60
CA GLY A 174 -2.56 6.65 -20.35
C GLY A 174 -1.20 7.30 -20.10
N SER A 175 -0.98 8.49 -20.67
CA SER A 175 0.15 9.36 -20.32
C SER A 175 0.15 9.69 -18.83
N THR A 176 1.17 9.29 -18.09
CA THR A 176 1.57 9.98 -16.85
C THR A 176 2.89 10.69 -17.12
N ASN A 177 2.76 11.91 -17.65
CA ASN A 177 3.85 12.88 -17.61
C ASN A 177 4.15 13.19 -16.14
N VAL A 178 5.21 12.62 -15.60
CA VAL A 178 5.81 13.12 -14.37
C VAL A 178 6.86 14.15 -14.78
N VAL A 179 6.53 15.41 -14.60
CA VAL A 179 7.47 16.54 -14.73
C VAL A 179 8.57 16.35 -13.69
N ALA A 180 9.82 16.27 -14.13
CA ALA A 180 10.99 16.21 -13.26
C ALA A 180 11.19 17.55 -12.55
N LEU A 181 11.14 17.55 -11.22
CA LEU A 181 11.67 18.64 -10.41
C LEU A 181 13.20 18.50 -10.36
N VAL A 182 13.88 19.37 -11.08
CA VAL A 182 15.34 19.51 -11.03
C VAL A 182 15.74 20.03 -9.64
N PRO A 183 16.72 19.42 -8.94
CA PRO A 183 17.24 19.98 -7.70
C PRO A 183 18.06 21.24 -8.01
N GLY A 184 17.57 22.39 -7.60
CA GLY A 184 18.28 23.66 -7.69
C GLY A 184 19.55 23.65 -6.83
N GLU A 185 20.62 24.16 -7.44
CA GLU A 185 21.96 24.34 -6.91
C GLU A 185 22.00 25.04 -5.54
N LYS A 186 22.93 24.58 -4.70
CA LYS A 186 23.50 25.39 -3.63
C LYS A 186 24.29 26.54 -4.24
N ALA A 187 24.04 27.76 -3.81
CA ALA A 187 25.00 28.85 -3.90
C ALA A 187 24.87 29.81 -2.70
N ALA A 188 26.01 29.97 -2.00
CA ALA A 188 26.45 31.03 -1.09
C ALA A 188 25.60 31.38 0.15
#